data_AF-A0AAD3CD89-F1
#
_entry.id   AF-A0AAD3CD89-F1
#
_cell.length_a   1.000
_cell.length_b   1.000
_cell.length_c   1.000
_cell.angle_alpha   90.00
_cell.angle_beta   90.00
_cell.angle_gamma   90.00
#
_symmetry.space_group_name_H-M   'P 1'
#
loop_
_entity.id
_entity.type
_entity.pdbx_description
1 polymer ?
#
loop_
_entity_poly.entity_id
_entity_poly.type
_entity_poly.pdbx_seq_one_letter_code
_entity_poly.pdbx_strand_id
1 'polypeptide(L)'
;MDISTFKSNLDFIKSLYSNKEWKDEDCKMEILRVLEFANENIEQAFGRSMHRLGKHKPTFEAVEKVVNQFPSTLTFKSFSSYPIHTAVRFEFPETVAPEYVPVLAKEGLKHNVGGRKARGLLLKMDSSMNALQMLCHDNESVETQKSSLTVLKELRKMGLFVKKDIIEQDLLYHNLRESAGRHDIFDYLVDWDPDVLLKSRYYNKILIQWKLTTRRPSAVRKLLEAGFKYHPNIGGLLFIKDEKGTAALDFFPVDDKGTTALDSVFPHKLEANDCMDMLYDILTPAKDYPILHHIFTKAPKHKDLFIKKFPWAASLKDHNGRSLQQAILAAGPEVMNENDLLFAMLTDDQIQEKDPVTTLFPFAAMAVGDHANLEKCYYLLRRYPSVLDNRSRANSRVHRPRKKQKVSK
;
A
#
# COMPACT_ATOMS: atom_id res chain seq x y z
N MET A 1 2.18 -28.19 41.63
CA MET A 1 3.58 -27.85 41.97
C MET A 1 3.85 -26.48 41.34
N ASP A 2 4.23 -25.49 42.14
CA ASP A 2 4.58 -24.19 41.57
C ASP A 2 5.96 -24.25 40.87
N ILE A 3 6.24 -23.29 39.98
CA ILE A 3 7.48 -23.25 39.18
C ILE A 3 8.73 -23.14 40.07
N SER A 4 8.63 -22.47 41.22
CA SER A 4 9.75 -22.32 42.16
C SER A 4 10.09 -23.64 42.87
N THR A 5 9.08 -24.43 43.25
CA THR A 5 9.27 -25.78 43.81
C THR A 5 9.96 -26.68 42.78
N PHE A 6 9.50 -26.65 41.53
CA PHE A 6 10.15 -27.43 40.47
C PHE A 6 11.60 -26.98 40.24
N LYS A 7 11.85 -25.68 40.18
CA LYS A 7 13.20 -25.13 40.02
C LYS A 7 14.12 -25.51 41.19
N SER A 8 13.62 -25.44 42.42
CA SER A 8 14.37 -25.88 43.60
C SER A 8 14.74 -27.36 43.52
N ASN A 9 13.82 -28.21 43.05
CA ASN A 9 14.10 -29.63 42.84
C ASN A 9 15.14 -29.83 41.73
N LEU A 10 15.01 -29.10 40.62
CA LEU A 10 15.97 -29.18 39.51
C LEU A 10 17.37 -28.70 39.94
N ASP A 11 17.45 -27.60 40.68
CA ASP A 11 18.70 -27.04 41.21
C ASP A 11 19.32 -27.98 42.25
N PHE A 12 18.51 -28.62 43.10
CA PHE A 12 18.97 -29.66 44.01
C PHE A 12 19.58 -30.84 43.25
N ILE A 13 18.89 -31.38 42.24
CA ILE A 13 19.42 -32.52 41.47
C ILE A 13 20.68 -32.10 40.69
N LYS A 14 20.74 -30.89 40.13
CA LYS A 14 21.96 -30.34 39.51
C LYS A 14 23.11 -30.20 40.51
N SER A 15 22.82 -29.82 41.76
CA SER A 15 23.82 -29.74 42.82
C SER A 15 24.36 -31.12 43.21
N LEU A 16 23.49 -32.14 43.25
CA LEU A 16 23.91 -33.53 43.45
C LEU A 16 24.83 -34.00 42.33
N TYR A 17 24.49 -33.68 41.08
CA TYR A 17 25.32 -34.01 39.91
C TYR A 17 26.68 -33.30 39.92
N SER A 18 26.71 -32.04 40.40
CA SER A 18 27.95 -31.24 40.47
C SER A 18 28.86 -31.65 41.64
N ASN A 19 28.35 -32.39 42.62
CA ASN A 19 29.12 -32.85 43.76
C ASN A 19 29.99 -34.05 43.36
N LYS A 20 31.32 -33.92 43.54
CA LYS A 20 32.33 -34.92 43.17
C LYS A 20 32.23 -36.24 43.95
N GLU A 21 31.33 -36.33 44.92
CA GLU A 21 31.18 -37.50 45.80
C GLU A 21 30.52 -38.70 45.12
N TRP A 22 29.82 -38.52 43.99
CA TRP A 22 29.28 -39.64 43.21
C TRP A 22 30.39 -40.27 42.38
N LYS A 23 30.88 -41.44 42.80
CA LYS A 23 31.90 -42.22 42.07
C LYS A 23 31.31 -43.16 41.01
N ASP A 24 30.02 -43.44 41.08
CA ASP A 24 29.32 -44.33 40.15
C ASP A 24 28.83 -43.53 38.93
N GLU A 25 29.47 -43.76 37.78
CA GLU A 25 29.11 -43.11 36.53
C GLU A 25 27.77 -43.60 35.95
N ASP A 26 27.36 -44.84 36.21
CA ASP A 26 26.06 -45.34 35.73
C ASP A 26 24.92 -44.64 36.47
N CYS A 27 25.08 -44.41 37.78
CA CYS A 27 24.08 -43.69 38.57
C CYS A 27 23.97 -42.22 38.15
N LYS A 28 25.10 -41.55 37.84
CA LYS A 28 25.12 -40.20 37.26
C LYS A 28 24.38 -40.13 35.92
N MET A 29 24.62 -41.10 35.05
CA MET A 29 23.98 -41.16 33.73
C MET A 29 22.46 -41.36 33.86
N GLU A 30 22.00 -42.17 34.81
CA GLU A 30 20.55 -42.36 35.02
C GLU A 30 19.86 -41.11 35.59
N ILE A 31 20.51 -40.40 36.52
CA ILE A 31 20.01 -39.11 37.03
C ILE A 31 19.91 -38.08 35.90
N LEU A 32 20.91 -38.01 35.02
CA LEU A 32 20.87 -37.14 33.84
C LEU A 32 19.69 -37.47 32.93
N ARG A 33 19.45 -38.76 32.63
CA ARG A 33 18.31 -39.17 31.81
C ARG A 33 16.97 -38.76 32.41
N VAL A 34 16.81 -38.91 33.72
CA VAL A 34 15.58 -38.48 34.42
C VAL A 34 15.42 -36.97 34.35
N LEU A 35 16.50 -36.20 34.49
CA LEU A 35 16.48 -34.74 34.36
C LEU A 35 16.14 -34.28 32.94
N GLU A 36 16.75 -34.89 31.94
CA GLU A 36 16.49 -34.62 30.52
C GLU A 36 15.03 -34.92 30.20
N PHE A 37 14.53 -36.09 30.59
CA PHE A 37 13.13 -36.48 30.42
C PHE A 37 12.17 -35.51 31.11
N ALA A 38 12.45 -35.10 32.36
CA ALA A 38 11.62 -34.14 33.08
C ALA A 38 11.62 -32.77 32.38
N ASN A 39 12.78 -32.29 31.94
CA ASN A 39 12.92 -31.01 31.25
C ASN A 39 12.15 -31.01 29.92
N GLU A 40 12.28 -32.07 29.11
CA GLU A 40 11.55 -32.22 27.85
C GLU A 40 10.03 -32.20 28.06
N ASN A 41 9.51 -32.97 29.03
CA ASN A 41 8.08 -32.99 29.31
C ASN A 41 7.54 -31.62 29.75
N ILE A 42 8.34 -30.85 30.49
CA ILE A 42 7.98 -29.51 30.95
C ILE A 42 8.02 -28.50 29.82
N GLU A 43 9.05 -28.54 28.97
CA GLU A 43 9.12 -27.72 27.77
C GLU A 43 7.95 -28.02 26.83
N GLN A 44 7.57 -29.28 26.67
CA GLN A 44 6.39 -29.66 25.90
C GLN A 44 5.10 -29.14 26.56
N ALA A 45 4.97 -29.24 27.88
CA ALA A 45 3.79 -28.75 28.60
C ALA A 45 3.65 -27.22 28.48
N PHE A 46 4.74 -26.48 28.67
CA PHE A 46 4.74 -25.03 28.48
C PHE A 46 4.55 -24.64 27.02
N GLY A 47 5.18 -25.34 26.07
CA GLY A 47 4.97 -25.14 24.64
C GLY A 47 3.50 -25.29 24.26
N ARG A 48 2.83 -26.36 24.72
CA ARG A 48 1.38 -26.54 24.52
C ARG A 48 0.55 -25.43 25.17
N SER A 49 0.94 -24.96 26.36
CA SER A 49 0.28 -23.84 27.04
C SER A 49 0.44 -22.51 26.29
N MET A 50 1.59 -22.28 25.63
CA MET A 50 1.83 -21.08 24.82
C MET A 50 0.93 -21.01 23.58
N HIS A 51 0.39 -22.13 23.10
CA HIS A 51 -0.64 -22.13 22.06
C HIS A 51 -2.05 -21.77 22.56
N ARG A 52 -2.23 -21.63 23.88
CA ARG A 52 -3.54 -21.41 24.53
C ARG A 52 -3.58 -20.10 25.32
N LEU A 53 -2.78 -19.11 24.91
CA LEU A 53 -2.71 -17.80 25.57
C LEU A 53 -4.06 -17.09 25.61
N GLY A 54 -4.85 -17.14 24.53
CA GLY A 54 -6.21 -16.58 24.52
C GLY A 54 -7.18 -17.23 25.51
N LYS A 55 -7.00 -18.53 25.76
CA LYS A 55 -7.85 -19.31 26.66
C LYS A 55 -7.51 -19.06 28.12
N HIS A 56 -6.23 -19.07 28.45
CA HIS A 56 -5.76 -19.00 29.84
C HIS A 56 -5.45 -17.58 30.31
N LYS A 57 -5.19 -16.65 29.38
CA LYS A 57 -4.88 -15.24 29.63
C LYS A 57 -3.84 -15.02 30.76
N PRO A 58 -2.67 -15.69 30.72
CA PRO A 58 -1.64 -15.49 31.75
C PRO A 58 -1.13 -14.04 31.73
N THR A 59 -0.59 -13.53 32.84
CA THR A 59 0.03 -12.20 32.80
C THR A 59 1.24 -12.18 31.85
N PHE A 60 1.54 -11.02 31.25
CA PHE A 60 2.73 -10.88 30.40
C PHE A 60 4.02 -11.25 31.15
N GLU A 61 4.12 -10.90 32.44
CA GLU A 61 5.24 -11.28 33.30
C GLU A 61 5.36 -12.80 33.45
N ALA A 62 4.25 -13.53 33.55
CA ALA A 62 4.27 -15.00 33.62
C ALA A 62 4.77 -15.59 32.29
N VAL A 63 4.35 -15.05 31.15
CA VAL A 63 4.86 -15.46 29.83
C VAL A 63 6.36 -15.18 29.71
N GLU A 64 6.81 -13.97 30.08
CA GLU A 64 8.23 -13.62 30.11
C GLU A 64 9.03 -14.58 31.02
N LYS A 65 8.54 -14.91 32.22
CA LYS A 65 9.21 -15.84 33.14
C LYS A 65 9.35 -17.24 32.53
N VAL A 66 8.28 -17.77 31.91
CA VAL A 66 8.33 -19.08 31.26
C VAL A 66 9.32 -19.08 30.10
N VAL A 67 9.28 -18.08 29.22
CA VAL A 67 10.19 -18.00 28.07
C VAL A 67 11.64 -17.81 28.52
N ASN A 68 11.89 -17.00 29.56
CA ASN A 68 13.24 -16.83 30.11
C ASN A 68 13.81 -18.11 30.70
N GLN A 69 12.96 -18.97 31.26
CA GLN A 69 13.37 -20.24 31.83
C GLN A 69 13.46 -21.35 30.76
N PHE A 70 12.61 -21.31 29.74
CA PHE A 70 12.48 -22.31 28.69
C PHE A 70 12.28 -21.66 27.29
N PRO A 71 13.32 -21.06 26.69
CA PRO A 71 13.18 -20.36 25.41
C PRO A 71 12.69 -21.25 24.24
N SER A 72 13.01 -22.55 24.28
CA SER A 72 12.58 -23.56 23.30
C SER A 72 11.06 -23.68 23.17
N THR A 73 10.30 -23.27 24.20
CA THR A 73 8.83 -23.25 24.17
C THR A 73 8.28 -22.37 23.05
N LEU A 74 8.99 -21.32 22.65
CA LEU A 74 8.62 -20.47 21.51
C LEU A 74 8.75 -21.19 20.15
N THR A 75 9.57 -22.23 20.07
CA THR A 75 9.73 -23.06 18.87
C THR A 75 8.88 -24.32 18.89
N PHE A 76 8.18 -24.59 19.99
CA PHE A 76 7.26 -25.71 20.09
C PHE A 76 6.17 -25.57 19.04
N LYS A 77 6.00 -26.60 18.19
CA LYS A 77 5.00 -26.57 17.13
C LYS A 77 3.75 -27.32 17.54
N SER A 78 2.60 -26.69 17.35
CA SER A 78 1.29 -27.32 17.40
C SER A 78 0.58 -27.10 16.07
N PHE A 79 0.17 -28.19 15.41
CA PHE A 79 -0.40 -28.14 14.05
C PHE A 79 0.46 -27.33 13.07
N SER A 80 1.77 -27.57 13.11
CA SER A 80 2.82 -26.87 12.33
C SER A 80 3.11 -25.41 12.70
N SER A 81 2.28 -24.79 13.54
CA SER A 81 2.39 -23.40 13.94
C SER A 81 3.27 -23.18 15.15
N TYR A 82 3.92 -22.03 15.23
CA TYR A 82 4.57 -21.55 16.45
C TYR A 82 3.57 -20.80 17.33
N PRO A 83 3.81 -20.66 18.65
CA PRO A 83 2.89 -19.97 19.55
C PRO A 83 2.55 -18.54 19.12
N ILE A 84 3.52 -17.80 18.56
CA ILE A 84 3.29 -16.46 18.03
C ILE A 84 2.30 -16.43 16.85
N HIS A 85 2.22 -17.51 16.04
CA HIS A 85 1.25 -17.64 14.96
C HIS A 85 -0.13 -18.00 15.52
N THR A 86 -0.19 -18.92 16.49
CA THR A 86 -1.45 -19.28 17.13
C THR A 86 -2.09 -18.10 17.86
N ALA A 87 -1.30 -17.21 18.46
CA ALA A 87 -1.78 -15.98 19.09
C ALA A 87 -2.55 -15.06 18.10
N VAL A 88 -2.36 -15.22 16.79
CA VAL A 88 -3.02 -14.44 15.73
C VAL A 88 -3.76 -15.32 14.72
N ARG A 89 -4.02 -16.60 15.02
CA ARG A 89 -4.73 -17.49 14.10
C ARG A 89 -6.22 -17.53 14.45
N PHE A 90 -7.04 -16.96 13.56
CA PHE A 90 -8.48 -16.78 13.79
C PHE A 90 -9.33 -18.03 13.65
N GLU A 91 -8.76 -19.10 13.08
CA GLU A 91 -9.41 -20.42 12.96
C GLU A 91 -9.78 -21.02 14.33
N PHE A 92 -9.17 -20.53 15.42
CA PHE A 92 -9.41 -21.00 16.79
C PHE A 92 -9.65 -19.79 17.71
N PRO A 93 -10.88 -19.23 17.74
CA PRO A 93 -11.20 -17.99 18.46
C PRO A 93 -10.76 -17.99 19.92
N GLU A 94 -10.81 -19.14 20.59
CA GLU A 94 -10.39 -19.32 21.98
C GLU A 94 -8.87 -19.21 22.20
N THR A 95 -8.07 -19.25 21.13
CA THR A 95 -6.61 -19.13 21.20
C THR A 95 -6.09 -17.77 20.77
N VAL A 96 -6.91 -17.00 20.06
CA VAL A 96 -6.58 -15.67 19.55
C VAL A 96 -6.30 -14.72 20.72
N ALA A 97 -5.07 -14.22 20.76
CA ALA A 97 -4.61 -13.25 21.75
C ALA A 97 -3.47 -12.39 21.15
N PRO A 98 -3.78 -11.52 20.18
CA PRO A 98 -2.78 -10.72 19.48
C PRO A 98 -1.91 -9.91 20.43
N GLU A 99 -2.43 -9.51 21.59
CA GLU A 99 -1.74 -8.77 22.64
C GLU A 99 -0.49 -9.48 23.19
N TYR A 100 -0.33 -10.79 23.01
CA TYR A 100 0.89 -11.51 23.39
C TYR A 100 1.99 -11.47 22.31
N VAL A 101 1.68 -11.08 21.07
CA VAL A 101 2.68 -11.04 19.99
C VAL A 101 3.89 -10.16 20.34
N PRO A 102 3.73 -8.94 20.89
CA PRO A 102 4.88 -8.10 21.25
C PRO A 102 5.82 -8.77 22.26
N VAL A 103 5.27 -9.39 23.32
CA VAL A 103 6.08 -10.08 24.34
C VAL A 103 6.76 -11.32 23.78
N LEU A 104 6.06 -12.13 22.97
CA LEU A 104 6.64 -13.32 22.34
C LEU A 104 7.78 -12.95 21.38
N ALA A 105 7.59 -11.92 20.55
CA ALA A 105 8.62 -11.45 19.61
C ALA A 105 9.83 -10.85 20.33
N LYS A 106 9.61 -10.06 21.39
CA LYS A 106 10.65 -9.46 22.23
C LYS A 106 11.50 -10.53 22.92
N GLU A 107 10.86 -11.46 23.62
CA GLU A 107 11.60 -12.51 24.32
C GLU A 107 12.25 -13.49 23.32
N GLY A 108 11.60 -13.77 22.20
CA GLY A 108 12.21 -14.53 21.10
C GLY A 108 13.49 -13.88 20.58
N LEU A 109 13.49 -12.56 20.38
CA LEU A 109 14.68 -11.82 19.96
C LEU A 109 15.78 -11.83 21.04
N LYS A 110 15.41 -11.64 22.31
CA LYS A 110 16.32 -11.66 23.48
C LYS A 110 17.09 -12.98 23.57
N HIS A 111 16.40 -14.10 23.37
CA HIS A 111 16.98 -15.45 23.42
C HIS A 111 17.48 -15.96 22.06
N ASN A 112 17.51 -15.10 21.04
CA ASN A 112 17.87 -15.45 19.66
C ASN A 112 17.04 -16.61 19.06
N VAL A 113 15.82 -16.82 19.55
CA VAL A 113 14.88 -17.81 19.03
C VAL A 113 14.30 -17.32 17.70
N GLY A 114 14.44 -18.13 16.65
CA GLY A 114 14.11 -17.73 15.28
C GLY A 114 15.17 -16.84 14.60
N GLY A 115 16.15 -16.36 15.36
CA GLY A 115 17.24 -15.50 14.88
C GLY A 115 16.86 -14.03 14.72
N ARG A 116 17.87 -13.15 14.75
CA ARG A 116 17.70 -11.68 14.63
C ARG A 116 16.94 -11.26 13.37
N LYS A 117 17.19 -11.93 12.24
CA LYS A 117 16.50 -11.63 10.96
C LYS A 117 15.01 -11.92 11.01
N ALA A 118 14.58 -12.96 11.75
CA ALA A 118 13.17 -13.29 11.91
C ALA A 118 12.49 -12.55 13.07
N ARG A 119 13.22 -11.69 13.80
CA ARG A 119 12.74 -10.83 14.88
C ARG A 119 11.91 -11.57 15.93
N GLY A 120 12.48 -12.65 16.47
CA GLY A 120 11.79 -13.47 17.48
C GLY A 120 10.59 -14.22 16.89
N LEU A 121 10.77 -14.84 15.73
CA LEU A 121 9.74 -15.56 14.97
C LEU A 121 8.65 -14.70 14.33
N LEU A 122 8.61 -13.38 14.54
CA LEU A 122 7.64 -12.46 13.93
C LEU A 122 7.59 -12.57 12.40
N LEU A 123 8.75 -12.72 11.75
CA LEU A 123 8.88 -12.86 10.29
C LEU A 123 9.15 -14.32 9.86
N LYS A 124 9.04 -15.28 10.79
CA LYS A 124 9.22 -16.69 10.45
C LYS A 124 7.95 -17.19 9.76
N MET A 125 8.08 -17.79 8.59
CA MET A 125 6.92 -18.35 7.88
C MET A 125 6.37 -19.60 8.59
N ASP A 126 5.04 -19.68 8.65
CA ASP A 126 4.27 -20.85 9.05
C ASP A 126 3.14 -21.12 8.05
N SER A 127 3.14 -22.31 7.44
CA SER A 127 2.17 -22.83 6.45
C SER A 127 1.93 -22.00 5.16
N SER A 128 2.00 -20.67 5.22
CA SER A 128 1.97 -19.72 4.10
C SER A 128 2.15 -18.26 4.55
N MET A 129 2.13 -17.97 5.87
CA MET A 129 2.19 -16.62 6.40
C MET A 129 3.09 -16.55 7.63
N ASN A 130 3.68 -15.39 7.88
CA ASN A 130 4.28 -15.08 9.17
C ASN A 130 3.29 -14.33 10.08
N ALA A 131 3.62 -14.21 11.37
CA ALA A 131 2.75 -13.55 12.35
C ALA A 131 2.42 -12.09 11.98
N LEU A 132 3.33 -11.36 11.33
CA LEU A 132 3.06 -9.99 10.88
C LEU A 132 2.03 -9.94 9.74
N GLN A 133 2.11 -10.88 8.80
CA GLN A 133 1.11 -11.05 7.74
C GLN A 133 -0.24 -11.46 8.33
N MET A 134 -0.26 -12.36 9.33
CA MET A 134 -1.49 -12.79 10.00
C MET A 134 -2.16 -11.66 10.79
N LEU A 135 -1.39 -10.77 11.43
CA LEU A 135 -1.94 -9.54 12.05
C LEU A 135 -2.61 -8.62 11.04
N CYS A 136 -2.12 -8.61 9.80
CA CYS A 136 -2.68 -7.80 8.73
C CYS A 136 -3.77 -8.55 7.95
N HIS A 137 -3.90 -9.87 8.12
CA HIS A 137 -4.92 -10.64 7.46
C HIS A 137 -6.30 -10.12 7.88
N ASP A 138 -7.20 -10.03 6.91
CA ASP A 138 -8.58 -9.65 7.17
C ASP A 138 -9.22 -10.60 8.20
N ASN A 139 -9.78 -10.01 9.26
CA ASN A 139 -10.36 -10.70 10.40
C ASN A 139 -11.84 -10.41 10.52
N GLU A 140 -12.64 -11.44 10.73
CA GLU A 140 -14.11 -11.34 10.75
C GLU A 140 -14.68 -10.59 11.97
N SER A 141 -13.91 -10.32 13.03
CA SER A 141 -14.32 -9.50 14.19
C SER A 141 -13.64 -8.12 14.24
N VAL A 142 -14.43 -7.08 14.53
CA VAL A 142 -13.97 -5.68 14.64
C VAL A 142 -13.00 -5.52 15.82
N GLU A 143 -13.29 -6.21 16.92
CA GLU A 143 -12.47 -6.25 18.14
C GLU A 143 -11.09 -6.81 17.83
N THR A 144 -11.04 -7.92 17.09
CA THR A 144 -9.80 -8.56 16.69
C THR A 144 -8.94 -7.67 15.79
N GLN A 145 -9.56 -6.90 14.88
CA GLN A 145 -8.83 -5.93 14.07
C GLN A 145 -8.29 -4.77 14.89
N LYS A 146 -9.07 -4.24 15.85
CA LYS A 146 -8.60 -3.19 16.77
C LYS A 146 -7.43 -3.67 17.62
N SER A 147 -7.49 -4.91 18.12
CA SER A 147 -6.38 -5.54 18.84
C SER A 147 -5.16 -5.69 17.94
N SER A 148 -5.33 -6.19 16.71
CA SER A 148 -4.22 -6.36 15.75
C SER A 148 -3.57 -5.02 15.38
N LEU A 149 -4.37 -3.95 15.17
CA LEU A 149 -3.85 -2.61 14.93
C LEU A 149 -3.08 -2.06 16.13
N THR A 150 -3.56 -2.31 17.35
CA THR A 150 -2.86 -1.91 18.58
C THR A 150 -1.50 -2.60 18.68
N VAL A 151 -1.46 -3.90 18.39
CA VAL A 151 -0.23 -4.71 18.35
C VAL A 151 0.74 -4.21 17.28
N LEU A 152 0.28 -3.92 16.06
CA LEU A 152 1.13 -3.34 15.01
C LEU A 152 1.75 -2.00 15.44
N LYS A 153 0.97 -1.13 16.10
CA LYS A 153 1.47 0.13 16.65
C LYS A 153 2.51 -0.09 17.74
N GLU A 154 2.32 -1.08 18.61
CA GLU A 154 3.27 -1.45 19.65
C GLU A 154 4.57 -2.03 19.07
N LEU A 155 4.47 -2.99 18.15
CA LEU A 155 5.62 -3.57 17.45
C LEU A 155 6.44 -2.49 16.73
N ARG A 156 5.78 -1.47 16.16
CA ARG A 156 6.47 -0.30 15.58
C ARG A 156 7.20 0.53 16.64
N LYS A 157 6.56 0.82 17.79
CA LYS A 157 7.23 1.55 18.90
C LYS A 157 8.46 0.80 19.42
N MET A 158 8.42 -0.53 19.40
CA MET A 158 9.54 -1.38 19.81
C MET A 158 10.63 -1.54 18.74
N GLY A 159 10.43 -1.01 17.53
CA GLY A 159 11.35 -1.19 16.40
C GLY A 159 11.35 -2.61 15.81
N LEU A 160 10.36 -3.45 16.17
CA LEU A 160 10.21 -4.82 15.64
C LEU A 160 9.42 -4.87 14.33
N PHE A 161 8.58 -3.86 14.08
CA PHE A 161 7.91 -3.63 12.80
C PHE A 161 8.47 -2.34 12.20
N VAL A 162 9.02 -2.42 10.99
CA VAL A 162 9.64 -1.30 10.27
C VAL A 162 8.95 -1.07 8.93
N LYS A 163 9.08 0.15 8.39
CA LYS A 163 8.46 0.55 7.12
C LYS A 163 8.73 -0.43 5.96
N LYS A 164 9.95 -0.95 5.87
CA LYS A 164 10.36 -1.90 4.82
C LYS A 164 9.51 -3.18 4.81
N ASP A 165 9.02 -3.62 5.97
CA ASP A 165 8.24 -4.85 6.08
C ASP A 165 6.88 -4.73 5.37
N ILE A 166 6.33 -3.51 5.23
CA ILE A 166 5.04 -3.30 4.56
C ILE A 166 5.10 -3.82 3.12
N ILE A 167 6.21 -3.55 2.43
CA ILE A 167 6.48 -4.03 1.07
C ILE A 167 7.01 -5.46 1.10
N GLU A 168 8.05 -5.76 1.89
CA GLU A 168 8.71 -7.08 1.85
C GLU A 168 7.81 -8.24 2.29
N GLN A 169 6.78 -7.96 3.09
CA GLN A 169 5.84 -8.95 3.59
C GLN A 169 4.47 -8.85 2.92
N ASP A 170 4.31 -8.02 1.88
CA ASP A 170 3.06 -7.81 1.15
C ASP A 170 1.85 -7.51 2.08
N LEU A 171 2.05 -6.69 3.12
CA LEU A 171 1.04 -6.51 4.17
C LEU A 171 -0.27 -5.91 3.63
N LEU A 172 -0.20 -5.02 2.64
CA LEU A 172 -1.40 -4.50 1.97
C LEU A 172 -2.17 -5.58 1.23
N TYR A 173 -1.49 -6.56 0.64
CA TYR A 173 -2.17 -7.64 -0.08
C TYR A 173 -3.01 -8.50 0.87
N HIS A 174 -2.43 -8.87 2.02
CA HIS A 174 -3.09 -9.68 3.04
C HIS A 174 -4.27 -8.96 3.69
N ASN A 175 -4.18 -7.64 3.87
CA ASN A 175 -5.29 -6.86 4.42
C ASN A 175 -6.46 -6.66 3.44
N LEU A 176 -6.23 -6.79 2.13
CA LEU A 176 -7.27 -6.64 1.12
C LEU A 176 -7.90 -7.97 0.69
N ARG A 177 -7.78 -9.04 1.49
CA ARG A 177 -8.22 -10.38 1.09
C ARG A 177 -9.74 -10.50 1.14
N GLU A 178 -10.44 -10.29 2.26
CA GLU A 178 -11.88 -10.62 2.39
C GLU A 178 -12.70 -9.79 3.40
N SER A 179 -13.67 -9.02 2.88
CA SER A 179 -14.87 -8.47 3.55
C SER A 179 -14.96 -6.94 3.63
N ALA A 180 -16.20 -6.47 3.80
CA ALA A 180 -16.60 -5.08 3.68
C ALA A 180 -16.30 -4.30 4.98
N GLY A 181 -15.64 -3.15 4.84
CA GLY A 181 -15.77 -2.04 5.79
C GLY A 181 -14.74 -1.99 6.92
N ARG A 182 -13.56 -2.57 6.72
CA ARG A 182 -12.62 -2.82 7.82
C ARG A 182 -11.17 -2.62 7.41
N HIS A 183 -10.85 -1.35 7.22
CA HIS A 183 -9.61 -0.93 6.59
C HIS A 183 -8.72 -0.09 7.51
N ASP A 184 -8.93 -0.12 8.83
CA ASP A 184 -8.12 0.67 9.78
C ASP A 184 -6.63 0.27 9.73
N ILE A 185 -6.35 -1.03 9.53
CA ILE A 185 -4.98 -1.52 9.33
C ILE A 185 -4.44 -1.04 7.98
N PHE A 186 -5.21 -1.18 6.89
CA PHE A 186 -4.82 -0.64 5.58
C PHE A 186 -4.49 0.86 5.67
N ASP A 187 -5.38 1.66 6.28
CA ASP A 187 -5.20 3.10 6.45
C ASP A 187 -3.94 3.38 7.27
N TYR A 188 -3.74 2.67 8.38
CA TYR A 188 -2.51 2.80 9.17
C TYR A 188 -1.23 2.51 8.38
N LEU A 189 -1.24 1.46 7.53
CA LEU A 189 -0.09 1.08 6.71
C LEU A 189 0.19 2.12 5.61
N VAL A 190 -0.84 2.57 4.91
CA VAL A 190 -0.71 3.57 3.84
C VAL A 190 -0.36 4.95 4.41
N ASP A 191 -0.98 5.37 5.51
CA ASP A 191 -0.63 6.63 6.19
C ASP A 191 0.84 6.64 6.65
N TRP A 192 1.37 5.47 7.01
CA TRP A 192 2.79 5.34 7.38
C TRP A 192 3.72 5.36 6.15
N ASP A 193 3.34 4.72 5.05
CA ASP A 193 4.14 4.70 3.82
C ASP A 193 3.31 4.80 2.54
N PRO A 194 2.87 5.99 2.10
CA PRO A 194 1.95 6.10 0.97
C PRO A 194 2.49 5.50 -0.32
N ASP A 195 3.81 5.52 -0.50
CA ASP A 195 4.52 4.92 -1.64
C ASP A 195 4.28 3.42 -1.79
N VAL A 196 3.83 2.72 -0.73
CA VAL A 196 3.54 1.29 -0.80
C VAL A 196 2.45 1.00 -1.84
N LEU A 197 1.51 1.93 -2.06
CA LEU A 197 0.49 1.82 -3.10
C LEU A 197 1.08 1.72 -4.52
N LEU A 198 2.24 2.36 -4.74
CA LEU A 198 2.94 2.37 -6.03
C LEU A 198 3.88 1.19 -6.18
N LYS A 199 4.39 0.63 -5.07
CA LYS A 199 5.48 -0.36 -5.03
C LYS A 199 4.97 -1.78 -4.78
N SER A 200 3.83 -1.98 -4.10
CA SER A 200 3.28 -3.30 -3.84
C SER A 200 2.96 -4.03 -5.15
N ARG A 201 3.46 -5.26 -5.26
CA ARG A 201 3.25 -6.14 -6.39
C ARG A 201 2.75 -7.49 -5.92
N TYR A 202 1.92 -8.14 -6.71
CA TYR A 202 1.55 -9.54 -6.49
C TYR A 202 1.47 -10.23 -7.85
N TYR A 203 2.21 -11.34 -8.02
CA TYR A 203 2.45 -11.97 -9.33
C TYR A 203 2.86 -10.96 -10.43
N ASN A 204 3.83 -10.09 -10.12
CA ASN A 204 4.34 -9.01 -11.00
C ASN A 204 3.31 -7.96 -11.43
N LYS A 205 2.10 -7.96 -10.87
CA LYS A 205 1.08 -6.92 -11.12
C LYS A 205 1.04 -5.93 -9.98
N ILE A 206 0.74 -4.67 -10.30
CA ILE A 206 0.44 -3.66 -9.28
C ILE A 206 -0.79 -4.11 -8.50
N LEU A 207 -0.80 -3.90 -7.18
CA LEU A 207 -1.85 -4.43 -6.30
C LEU A 207 -3.27 -4.09 -6.77
N ILE A 208 -3.51 -2.87 -7.27
CA ILE A 208 -4.82 -2.48 -7.84
C ILE A 208 -5.20 -3.29 -9.09
N GLN A 209 -4.25 -3.54 -9.99
CA GLN A 209 -4.47 -4.35 -11.19
C GLN A 209 -4.83 -5.79 -10.80
N TRP A 210 -4.11 -6.35 -9.82
CA TRP A 210 -4.45 -7.66 -9.28
C TRP A 210 -5.86 -7.67 -8.69
N LYS A 211 -6.22 -6.67 -7.86
CA LYS A 211 -7.54 -6.63 -7.22
C LYS A 211 -8.68 -6.48 -8.22
N LEU A 212 -8.48 -5.73 -9.30
CA LEU A 212 -9.41 -5.66 -10.43
C LEU A 212 -9.64 -7.04 -11.06
N THR A 213 -8.61 -7.88 -11.17
CA THR A 213 -8.78 -9.27 -11.66
C THR A 213 -9.46 -10.22 -10.66
N THR A 214 -9.37 -9.95 -9.36
CA THR A 214 -9.94 -10.81 -8.29
C THR A 214 -11.34 -10.41 -7.79
N ARG A 215 -11.95 -9.35 -8.35
CA ARG A 215 -13.37 -8.98 -8.10
C ARG A 215 -13.68 -8.61 -6.66
N ARG A 216 -12.86 -7.77 -6.06
CA ARG A 216 -13.12 -7.27 -4.70
C ARG A 216 -13.46 -5.78 -4.79
N PRO A 217 -14.72 -5.40 -5.12
CA PRO A 217 -15.08 -3.99 -5.29
C PRO A 217 -14.69 -3.12 -4.09
N SER A 218 -14.86 -3.61 -2.87
CA SER A 218 -14.44 -2.90 -1.65
C SER A 218 -12.94 -2.63 -1.62
N ALA A 219 -12.11 -3.63 -1.96
CA ALA A 219 -10.67 -3.50 -2.00
C ALA A 219 -10.21 -2.56 -3.12
N VAL A 220 -10.83 -2.64 -4.30
CA VAL A 220 -10.56 -1.73 -5.43
C VAL A 220 -10.93 -0.30 -5.05
N ARG A 221 -12.13 -0.09 -4.50
CA ARG A 221 -12.58 1.20 -3.98
C ARG A 221 -11.58 1.77 -2.98
N LYS A 222 -11.18 0.97 -1.99
CA LYS A 222 -10.24 1.40 -0.95
C LYS A 222 -8.87 1.79 -1.52
N LEU A 223 -8.34 1.01 -2.47
CA LEU A 223 -7.08 1.33 -3.16
C LEU A 223 -7.19 2.62 -3.97
N LEU A 224 -8.30 2.84 -4.68
CA LEU A 224 -8.54 4.06 -5.45
C LEU A 224 -8.68 5.28 -4.53
N GLU A 225 -9.47 5.19 -3.47
CA GLU A 225 -9.62 6.27 -2.46
C GLU A 225 -8.26 6.67 -1.89
N ALA A 226 -7.46 5.68 -1.46
CA ALA A 226 -6.11 5.93 -0.96
C ALA A 226 -5.18 6.48 -2.04
N GLY A 227 -5.32 5.97 -3.26
CA GLY A 227 -4.64 6.46 -4.45
C GLY A 227 -4.88 7.95 -4.68
N PHE A 228 -6.14 8.38 -4.76
CA PHE A 228 -6.49 9.78 -4.98
C PHE A 228 -6.12 10.67 -3.80
N LYS A 229 -6.22 10.16 -2.56
CA LYS A 229 -5.79 10.87 -1.36
C LYS A 229 -4.28 11.15 -1.35
N TYR A 230 -3.46 10.14 -1.61
CA TYR A 230 -2.01 10.23 -1.43
C TYR A 230 -1.23 10.55 -2.70
N HIS A 231 -1.77 10.17 -3.86
CA HIS A 231 -1.11 10.28 -5.16
C HIS A 231 -2.03 10.92 -6.22
N PRO A 232 -2.65 12.09 -5.94
CA PRO A 232 -3.59 12.71 -6.87
C PRO A 232 -2.92 13.06 -8.22
N ASN A 233 -1.67 13.54 -8.20
CA ASN A 233 -0.97 14.02 -9.40
C ASN A 233 -0.70 12.93 -10.46
N ILE A 234 -0.74 11.65 -10.08
CA ILE A 234 -0.50 10.54 -11.00
C ILE A 234 -1.79 9.82 -11.43
N GLY A 235 -2.97 10.23 -10.93
CA GLY A 235 -4.23 9.60 -11.33
C GLY A 235 -4.88 8.66 -10.34
N GLY A 236 -4.52 8.71 -9.05
CA GLY A 236 -5.13 7.81 -8.06
C GLY A 236 -4.93 6.32 -8.35
N LEU A 237 -3.74 5.95 -8.82
CA LEU A 237 -3.34 4.60 -9.28
C LEU A 237 -3.85 4.16 -10.66
N LEU A 238 -4.80 4.86 -11.27
CA LEU A 238 -5.43 4.44 -12.54
C LEU A 238 -4.44 4.29 -13.70
N PHE A 239 -3.47 5.21 -13.81
CA PHE A 239 -2.55 5.29 -14.95
C PHE A 239 -1.17 4.71 -14.65
N ILE A 240 -0.98 4.03 -13.52
CA ILE A 240 0.31 3.40 -13.22
C ILE A 240 0.42 2.15 -14.09
N LYS A 241 1.45 2.14 -14.94
CA LYS A 241 1.76 1.05 -15.85
C LYS A 241 2.63 0.01 -15.17
N ASP A 242 2.36 -1.26 -15.45
CA ASP A 242 3.25 -2.37 -15.10
C ASP A 242 4.45 -2.46 -16.05
N GLU A 243 5.29 -3.49 -15.88
CA GLU A 243 6.46 -3.76 -16.73
C GLU A 243 6.09 -4.01 -18.21
N LYS A 244 4.83 -4.35 -18.49
CA LYS A 244 4.30 -4.56 -19.85
C LYS A 244 3.63 -3.31 -20.43
N GLY A 245 3.65 -2.19 -19.69
CA GLY A 245 2.98 -0.96 -20.10
C GLY A 245 1.47 -0.95 -19.87
N THR A 246 0.90 -1.95 -19.19
CA THR A 246 -0.54 -2.07 -18.92
C THR A 246 -0.88 -1.28 -17.65
N ALA A 247 -1.85 -0.38 -17.73
CA ALA A 247 -2.34 0.42 -16.62
C ALA A 247 -3.54 -0.23 -15.91
N ALA A 248 -3.87 0.22 -14.69
CA ALA A 248 -5.07 -0.25 -13.99
C ALA A 248 -6.36 0.07 -14.78
N LEU A 249 -6.39 1.22 -15.45
CA LEU A 249 -7.50 1.63 -16.31
C LEU A 249 -7.72 0.67 -17.50
N ASP A 250 -6.68 -0.02 -17.98
CA ASP A 250 -6.84 -0.99 -19.08
C ASP A 250 -7.63 -2.24 -18.67
N PHE A 251 -7.81 -2.47 -17.37
CA PHE A 251 -8.68 -3.51 -16.82
C PHE A 251 -10.13 -3.05 -16.66
N PHE A 252 -10.44 -1.77 -16.90
CA PHE A 252 -11.81 -1.28 -16.91
C PHE A 252 -12.45 -1.69 -18.25
N PRO A 253 -13.65 -2.28 -18.26
CA PRO A 253 -14.33 -2.59 -19.51
C PRO A 253 -14.71 -1.31 -20.25
N VAL A 254 -14.52 -1.30 -21.57
CA VAL A 254 -14.56 -0.08 -22.39
C VAL A 254 -15.79 -0.01 -23.29
N ASP A 255 -16.48 -1.12 -23.54
CA ASP A 255 -17.64 -1.16 -24.44
C ASP A 255 -18.95 -1.54 -23.74
N ASP A 256 -20.06 -1.13 -24.35
CA ASP A 256 -21.43 -1.47 -23.92
C ASP A 256 -21.73 -2.98 -24.04
N LYS A 257 -20.82 -3.74 -24.67
CA LYS A 257 -20.87 -5.20 -24.78
C LYS A 257 -20.14 -5.89 -23.61
N GLY A 258 -19.49 -5.13 -22.72
CA GLY A 258 -18.75 -5.62 -21.57
C GLY A 258 -17.48 -6.41 -21.92
N THR A 259 -16.96 -6.27 -23.13
CA THR A 259 -15.86 -7.08 -23.67
C THR A 259 -14.51 -6.47 -23.34
N THR A 260 -13.70 -7.16 -22.54
CA THR A 260 -12.28 -6.85 -22.32
C THR A 260 -11.40 -7.86 -23.07
N ALA A 261 -10.14 -7.52 -23.33
CA ALA A 261 -9.17 -8.49 -23.86
C ALA A 261 -8.94 -9.72 -22.94
N LEU A 262 -9.49 -9.72 -21.71
CA LEU A 262 -9.34 -10.76 -20.70
C LEU A 262 -10.57 -11.69 -20.58
N ASP A 263 -11.55 -11.52 -21.47
CA ASP A 263 -12.85 -12.18 -21.43
C ASP A 263 -12.83 -13.70 -21.49
N SER A 264 -11.76 -14.28 -22.04
CA SER A 264 -11.64 -15.73 -22.16
C SER A 264 -11.12 -16.41 -20.89
N VAL A 265 -10.65 -15.67 -19.89
CA VAL A 265 -9.87 -16.25 -18.76
C VAL A 265 -10.64 -16.24 -17.43
N PHE A 266 -11.59 -15.32 -17.22
CA PHE A 266 -12.26 -15.19 -15.92
C PHE A 266 -13.79 -14.96 -16.05
N PRO A 267 -14.65 -15.93 -15.69
CA PRO A 267 -16.06 -15.98 -16.11
C PRO A 267 -17.06 -15.06 -15.39
N HIS A 268 -16.72 -14.42 -14.29
CA HIS A 268 -17.60 -13.41 -13.68
C HIS A 268 -17.20 -12.00 -14.21
N LYS A 269 -17.99 -10.94 -14.15
CA LYS A 269 -17.64 -9.48 -14.28
C LYS A 269 -17.21 -8.77 -12.99
N LEU A 270 -16.46 -7.66 -13.00
CA LEU A 270 -16.96 -6.44 -12.34
C LEU A 270 -17.49 -5.62 -13.52
N GLU A 271 -18.74 -5.16 -13.48
CA GLU A 271 -19.30 -4.51 -14.67
C GLU A 271 -18.64 -3.15 -14.92
N ALA A 272 -18.60 -2.72 -16.18
CA ALA A 272 -18.01 -1.44 -16.54
C ALA A 272 -18.67 -0.29 -15.75
N ASN A 273 -19.99 -0.40 -15.63
CA ASN A 273 -20.82 0.54 -14.90
C ASN A 273 -20.44 0.57 -13.41
N ASP A 274 -20.25 -0.58 -12.75
CA ASP A 274 -19.86 -0.64 -11.33
C ASP A 274 -18.53 0.08 -11.07
N CYS A 275 -17.54 -0.14 -11.93
CA CYS A 275 -16.23 0.51 -11.84
C CYS A 275 -16.34 2.03 -12.03
N MET A 276 -17.14 2.48 -13.01
CA MET A 276 -17.32 3.90 -13.29
C MET A 276 -18.19 4.59 -12.24
N ASP A 277 -19.19 3.91 -11.69
CA ASP A 277 -20.01 4.36 -10.56
C ASP A 277 -19.13 4.52 -9.32
N MET A 278 -18.27 3.53 -9.04
CA MET A 278 -17.28 3.62 -7.97
C MET A 278 -16.35 4.82 -8.13
N LEU A 279 -15.78 5.05 -9.33
CA LEU A 279 -14.96 6.23 -9.58
C LEU A 279 -15.76 7.53 -9.44
N TYR A 280 -17.01 7.53 -9.88
CA TYR A 280 -17.91 8.67 -9.73
C TYR A 280 -18.13 9.00 -8.27
N ASP A 281 -18.44 8.02 -7.42
CA ASP A 281 -18.62 8.20 -5.98
C ASP A 281 -17.35 8.71 -5.30
N ILE A 282 -16.16 8.24 -5.72
CA ILE A 282 -14.89 8.66 -5.12
C ILE A 282 -14.56 10.12 -5.47
N LEU A 283 -14.81 10.53 -6.72
CA LEU A 283 -14.39 11.84 -7.24
C LEU A 283 -15.46 12.94 -7.05
N THR A 284 -16.73 12.58 -6.90
CA THR A 284 -17.85 13.52 -6.78
C THR A 284 -17.90 14.35 -5.49
N PRO A 285 -17.49 13.87 -4.30
CA PRO A 285 -17.55 14.68 -3.09
C PRO A 285 -16.75 15.97 -3.17
N ALA A 286 -15.61 15.95 -3.87
CA ALA A 286 -14.73 17.11 -4.00
C ALA A 286 -14.99 17.91 -5.28
N LYS A 287 -15.37 17.25 -6.40
CA LYS A 287 -15.54 17.82 -7.75
C LYS A 287 -14.40 18.75 -8.20
N ASP A 288 -13.20 18.56 -7.66
CA ASP A 288 -12.02 19.38 -7.90
C ASP A 288 -10.90 18.59 -8.60
N TYR A 289 -11.09 17.27 -8.75
CA TYR A 289 -10.10 16.40 -9.36
C TYR A 289 -10.17 16.45 -10.90
N PRO A 290 -9.10 16.85 -11.60
CA PRO A 290 -9.09 17.08 -13.05
C PRO A 290 -8.98 15.77 -13.85
N ILE A 291 -9.86 14.77 -13.60
CA ILE A 291 -9.76 13.41 -14.17
C ILE A 291 -9.67 13.41 -15.69
N LEU A 292 -10.42 14.29 -16.38
CA LEU A 292 -10.37 14.38 -17.84
C LEU A 292 -8.97 14.78 -18.34
N HIS A 293 -8.24 15.63 -17.62
CA HIS A 293 -6.89 16.03 -18.04
C HIS A 293 -5.98 14.79 -18.08
N HIS A 294 -6.10 13.91 -17.09
CA HIS A 294 -5.35 12.66 -17.07
C HIS A 294 -5.83 11.66 -18.13
N ILE A 295 -7.14 11.54 -18.37
CA ILE A 295 -7.67 10.63 -19.40
C ILE A 295 -7.20 11.03 -20.79
N PHE A 296 -7.35 12.30 -21.15
CA PHE A 296 -6.93 12.78 -22.45
C PHE A 296 -5.42 12.64 -22.67
N THR A 297 -4.61 12.89 -21.64
CA THR A 297 -3.14 12.84 -21.75
C THR A 297 -2.57 11.41 -21.69
N LYS A 298 -3.17 10.51 -20.90
CA LYS A 298 -2.58 9.19 -20.59
C LYS A 298 -3.36 8.00 -21.14
N ALA A 299 -4.65 8.17 -21.44
CA ALA A 299 -5.52 7.08 -21.86
C ALA A 299 -6.66 7.55 -22.79
N PRO A 300 -6.35 8.24 -23.90
CA PRO A 300 -7.33 8.92 -24.74
C PRO A 300 -8.39 7.98 -25.34
N LYS A 301 -8.09 6.69 -25.50
CA LYS A 301 -9.06 5.66 -25.91
C LYS A 301 -10.28 5.52 -24.99
N HIS A 302 -10.23 6.02 -23.74
CA HIS A 302 -11.36 6.01 -22.79
C HIS A 302 -12.09 7.35 -22.68
N LYS A 303 -11.73 8.36 -23.50
CA LYS A 303 -12.24 9.74 -23.35
C LYS A 303 -13.76 9.84 -23.39
N ASP A 304 -14.44 9.16 -24.30
CA ASP A 304 -15.88 9.31 -24.50
C ASP A 304 -16.65 8.81 -23.27
N LEU A 305 -16.22 7.68 -22.70
CA LEU A 305 -16.77 7.12 -21.47
C LEU A 305 -16.61 8.09 -20.30
N PHE A 306 -15.43 8.69 -20.14
CA PHE A 306 -15.16 9.62 -19.05
C PHE A 306 -15.81 10.99 -19.23
N ILE A 307 -15.93 11.51 -20.46
CA ILE A 307 -16.67 12.76 -20.74
C ILE A 307 -18.13 12.59 -20.35
N LYS A 308 -18.74 11.46 -20.72
CA LYS A 308 -20.13 11.15 -20.36
C LYS A 308 -20.32 11.05 -18.85
N LYS A 309 -19.37 10.43 -18.14
CA LYS A 309 -19.47 10.20 -16.68
C LYS A 309 -19.08 11.41 -15.83
N PHE A 310 -18.11 12.21 -16.30
CA PHE A 310 -17.51 13.33 -15.57
C PHE A 310 -17.55 14.64 -16.36
N PRO A 311 -18.72 15.09 -16.85
CA PRO A 311 -18.81 16.29 -17.69
C PRO A 311 -18.33 17.54 -16.95
N TRP A 312 -18.50 17.58 -15.62
CA TRP A 312 -18.04 18.68 -14.77
C TRP A 312 -16.52 18.84 -14.73
N ALA A 313 -15.75 17.78 -14.99
CA ALA A 313 -14.29 17.84 -14.91
C ALA A 313 -13.66 18.59 -16.10
N ALA A 314 -14.46 18.93 -17.13
CA ALA A 314 -14.00 19.66 -18.31
C ALA A 314 -13.69 21.13 -18.02
N SER A 315 -14.30 21.72 -16.99
CA SER A 315 -14.07 23.11 -16.58
C SER A 315 -12.99 23.27 -15.51
N LEU A 316 -12.47 22.15 -14.99
CA LEU A 316 -11.40 22.18 -13.99
C LEU A 316 -10.07 22.57 -14.61
N LYS A 317 -9.14 23.00 -13.75
CA LYS A 317 -7.74 23.18 -14.09
C LYS A 317 -6.91 22.04 -13.49
N ASP A 318 -5.85 21.62 -14.16
CA ASP A 318 -4.92 20.64 -13.59
C ASP A 318 -4.06 21.24 -12.46
N HIS A 319 -3.20 20.42 -11.84
CA HIS A 319 -2.29 20.87 -10.77
C HIS A 319 -1.29 21.95 -11.21
N ASN A 320 -1.13 22.17 -12.51
CA ASN A 320 -0.30 23.23 -13.08
C ASN A 320 -1.12 24.46 -13.50
N GLY A 321 -2.43 24.47 -13.22
CA GLY A 321 -3.35 25.55 -13.61
C GLY A 321 -3.79 25.51 -15.08
N ARG A 322 -3.49 24.43 -15.81
CA ARG A 322 -3.87 24.28 -17.22
C ARG A 322 -5.35 23.97 -17.34
N SER A 323 -6.02 24.57 -18.34
CA SER A 323 -7.31 24.07 -18.79
C SER A 323 -7.18 22.70 -19.48
N LEU A 324 -8.31 22.02 -19.70
CA LEU A 324 -8.32 20.71 -20.37
C LEU A 324 -7.66 20.79 -21.75
N GLN A 325 -7.95 21.86 -22.50
CA GLN A 325 -7.38 22.09 -23.82
C GLN A 325 -5.87 22.33 -23.75
N GLN A 326 -5.40 23.12 -22.79
CA GLN A 326 -3.96 23.33 -22.58
C GLN A 326 -3.25 22.03 -22.20
N ALA A 327 -3.86 21.18 -21.37
CA ALA A 327 -3.29 19.87 -21.04
C ALA A 327 -3.22 18.94 -22.26
N ILE A 328 -4.25 18.92 -23.12
CA ILE A 328 -4.24 18.18 -24.39
C ILE A 328 -3.13 18.68 -25.31
N LEU A 329 -2.99 20.00 -25.46
CA LEU A 329 -1.93 20.61 -26.28
C LEU A 329 -0.53 20.25 -25.75
N ALA A 330 -0.36 20.32 -24.42
CA ALA A 330 0.91 20.00 -23.75
C ALA A 330 1.25 18.50 -23.78
N ALA A 331 0.27 17.62 -23.95
CA ALA A 331 0.48 16.18 -24.08
C ALA A 331 1.20 15.80 -25.38
N GLY A 332 1.18 16.70 -26.37
CA GLY A 332 1.79 16.50 -27.66
C GLY A 332 0.82 16.03 -28.74
N PRO A 333 1.32 15.92 -29.97
CA PRO A 333 0.50 15.85 -31.18
C PRO A 333 -0.14 14.49 -31.43
N GLU A 334 0.41 13.40 -30.90
CA GLU A 334 -0.26 12.09 -30.93
C GLU A 334 -1.64 12.19 -30.28
N VAL A 335 -1.70 12.72 -29.05
CA VAL A 335 -2.95 12.96 -28.33
C VAL A 335 -3.85 13.94 -29.09
N MET A 336 -3.29 14.95 -29.75
CA MET A 336 -4.10 15.93 -30.45
C MET A 336 -4.70 15.43 -31.76
N ASN A 337 -4.00 14.58 -32.49
CA ASN A 337 -4.52 14.00 -33.74
C ASN A 337 -5.72 13.09 -33.46
N GLU A 338 -5.75 12.46 -32.28
CA GLU A 338 -6.94 11.74 -31.84
C GLU A 338 -8.11 12.66 -31.44
N ASN A 339 -7.89 13.98 -31.35
CA ASN A 339 -8.81 14.96 -30.77
C ASN A 339 -9.03 16.21 -31.64
N ASP A 340 -9.01 16.06 -32.97
CA ASP A 340 -9.15 17.17 -33.93
C ASP A 340 -10.36 18.08 -33.69
N LEU A 341 -11.49 17.51 -33.25
CA LEU A 341 -12.69 18.29 -32.95
C LEU A 341 -12.49 19.25 -31.77
N LEU A 342 -11.78 18.82 -30.70
CA LEU A 342 -11.52 19.69 -29.55
C LEU A 342 -10.64 20.87 -29.92
N PHE A 343 -9.72 20.66 -30.86
CA PHE A 343 -8.88 21.70 -31.41
C PHE A 343 -9.68 22.71 -32.25
N ALA A 344 -10.58 22.24 -33.11
CA ALA A 344 -11.47 23.11 -33.87
C ALA A 344 -12.41 23.94 -32.96
N MET A 345 -12.73 23.41 -31.78
CA MET A 345 -13.61 24.05 -30.80
C MET A 345 -12.93 25.07 -29.87
N LEU A 346 -11.60 25.28 -29.98
CA LEU A 346 -10.92 26.33 -29.20
C LEU A 346 -11.58 27.69 -29.41
N THR A 347 -11.88 28.43 -28.35
CA THR A 347 -12.35 29.82 -28.46
C THR A 347 -11.19 30.78 -28.71
N ASP A 348 -11.47 31.96 -29.23
CA ASP A 348 -10.43 32.97 -29.48
C ASP A 348 -9.71 33.39 -28.18
N ASP A 349 -10.42 33.38 -27.04
CA ASP A 349 -9.82 33.61 -25.72
C ASP A 349 -8.88 32.47 -25.33
N GLN A 350 -9.26 31.21 -25.57
CA GLN A 350 -8.40 30.05 -25.31
C GLN A 350 -7.17 30.04 -26.22
N ILE A 351 -7.29 30.53 -27.47
CA ILE A 351 -6.16 30.68 -28.40
C ILE A 351 -5.16 31.73 -27.90
N GLN A 352 -5.63 32.74 -27.16
CA GLN A 352 -4.79 33.76 -26.55
C GLN A 352 -4.27 33.38 -25.15
N GLU A 353 -4.89 32.42 -24.47
CA GLU A 353 -4.48 32.00 -23.15
C GLU A 353 -3.13 31.27 -23.22
N LYS A 354 -2.11 31.82 -22.57
CA LYS A 354 -0.80 31.17 -22.47
C LYS A 354 -0.87 29.99 -21.52
N ASP A 355 -0.19 28.92 -21.88
CA ASP A 355 0.04 27.79 -20.99
C ASP A 355 0.78 28.27 -19.73
N PRO A 356 0.24 28.03 -18.52
CA PRO A 356 0.82 28.57 -17.28
C PRO A 356 2.21 28.02 -16.95
N VAL A 357 2.61 26.87 -17.52
CA VAL A 357 3.92 26.24 -17.28
C VAL A 357 4.95 26.70 -18.29
N THR A 358 4.63 26.58 -19.57
CA THR A 358 5.58 26.83 -20.66
C THR A 358 5.56 28.29 -21.11
N THR A 359 4.54 29.07 -20.73
CA THR A 359 4.27 30.44 -21.17
C THR A 359 4.04 30.60 -22.67
N LEU A 360 3.88 29.47 -23.38
CA LEU A 360 3.63 29.41 -24.81
C LEU A 360 2.15 29.62 -25.10
N PHE A 361 1.86 30.26 -26.23
CA PHE A 361 0.53 30.23 -26.82
C PHE A 361 0.25 28.85 -27.43
N PRO A 362 -1.01 28.43 -27.58
CA PRO A 362 -1.40 27.19 -28.23
C PRO A 362 -0.67 26.93 -29.55
N PHE A 363 -0.67 27.88 -30.48
CA PHE A 363 0.03 27.70 -31.77
C PHE A 363 1.54 27.50 -31.62
N ALA A 364 2.16 28.09 -30.58
CA ALA A 364 3.58 27.93 -30.33
C ALA A 364 3.86 26.57 -29.67
N ALA A 365 3.02 26.13 -28.73
CA ALA A 365 3.12 24.78 -28.15
C ALA A 365 3.04 23.69 -29.24
N MET A 366 2.19 23.90 -30.26
CA MET A 366 2.10 23.02 -31.44
C MET A 366 3.36 22.98 -32.31
N ALA A 367 4.17 24.04 -32.26
CA ALA A 367 5.36 24.20 -33.10
C ALA A 367 6.64 23.68 -32.43
N VAL A 368 6.58 23.29 -31.15
CA VAL A 368 7.75 22.84 -30.38
C VAL A 368 7.85 21.32 -30.37
N GLY A 369 9.08 20.82 -30.57
CA GLY A 369 9.44 19.42 -30.44
C GLY A 369 9.44 18.63 -31.75
N ASP A 370 9.85 17.36 -31.66
CA ASP A 370 10.07 16.46 -32.82
C ASP A 370 8.78 16.09 -33.56
N HIS A 371 7.64 16.52 -33.06
CA HIS A 371 6.33 16.17 -33.60
C HIS A 371 5.49 17.40 -34.01
N ALA A 372 6.12 18.55 -34.23
CA ALA A 372 5.43 19.79 -34.58
C ALA A 372 4.38 19.59 -35.70
N ASN A 373 3.15 20.05 -35.48
CA ASN A 373 2.07 19.99 -36.47
C ASN A 373 1.83 21.38 -37.06
N LEU A 374 2.58 21.68 -38.13
CA LEU A 374 2.55 23.00 -38.77
C LEU A 374 1.18 23.35 -39.34
N GLU A 375 0.40 22.39 -39.83
CA GLU A 375 -0.95 22.65 -40.35
C GLU A 375 -1.86 23.22 -39.25
N LYS A 376 -1.85 22.59 -38.07
CA LYS A 376 -2.59 23.07 -36.90
C LYS A 376 -2.02 24.41 -36.40
N CYS A 377 -0.70 24.62 -36.41
CA CYS A 377 -0.13 25.95 -36.13
C CYS A 377 -0.71 27.03 -37.05
N TYR A 378 -0.68 26.80 -38.36
CA TYR A 378 -1.19 27.74 -39.36
C TYR A 378 -2.70 27.94 -39.23
N TYR A 379 -3.46 26.90 -38.92
CA TYR A 379 -4.89 27.01 -38.64
C TYR A 379 -5.17 27.99 -37.49
N LEU A 380 -4.50 27.84 -36.34
CA LEU A 380 -4.70 28.74 -35.19
C LEU A 380 -4.27 30.18 -35.51
N LEU A 381 -3.13 30.35 -36.18
CA LEU A 381 -2.64 31.66 -36.59
C LEU A 381 -3.58 32.34 -37.59
N ARG A 382 -4.17 31.59 -38.52
CA ARG A 382 -5.14 32.13 -39.48
C ARG A 382 -6.45 32.52 -38.80
N ARG A 383 -6.89 31.73 -37.82
CA ARG A 383 -8.10 32.01 -37.05
C ARG A 383 -7.93 33.25 -36.17
N TYR A 384 -6.76 33.41 -35.57
CA TYR A 384 -6.51 34.52 -34.64
C TYR A 384 -5.13 35.16 -34.84
N PRO A 385 -4.94 35.97 -35.90
CA PRO A 385 -3.62 36.51 -36.26
C PRO A 385 -3.05 37.54 -35.26
N SER A 386 -3.92 38.20 -34.48
CA SER A 386 -3.52 39.27 -33.56
C SER A 386 -2.65 38.81 -32.37
N VAL A 387 -2.53 37.50 -32.12
CA VAL A 387 -1.52 36.96 -31.18
C VAL A 387 -0.09 37.31 -31.59
N LEU A 388 0.16 37.55 -32.89
CA LEU A 388 1.45 38.01 -33.39
C LEU A 388 1.66 39.51 -33.15
N ASP A 389 0.61 40.31 -33.25
CA ASP A 389 0.68 41.78 -33.14
C ASP A 389 1.01 42.24 -31.72
N ASN A 390 0.58 41.50 -30.70
CA ASN A 390 0.82 41.84 -29.29
C ASN A 390 2.31 41.85 -28.89
N ARG A 391 3.22 41.26 -29.69
CA ARG A 391 4.68 41.36 -29.47
C ARG A 391 5.24 42.77 -29.73
N SER A 392 4.66 43.49 -30.69
CA SER A 392 5.17 44.82 -31.09
C SER A 392 4.98 45.87 -29.98
N ARG A 393 3.92 45.74 -29.17
CA ARG A 393 3.60 46.67 -28.07
C ARG A 393 4.33 46.37 -26.76
N ALA A 394 4.69 45.12 -26.50
CA ALA A 394 5.46 44.76 -25.29
C ALA A 394 6.92 45.24 -25.38
N ASN A 395 7.53 45.17 -26.57
CA ASN A 395 8.93 45.58 -26.77
C ASN A 395 9.13 47.11 -26.80
N SER A 396 8.09 47.90 -27.11
CA SER A 396 8.18 49.37 -27.12
C SER A 396 8.17 50.02 -25.72
N ARG A 397 7.88 49.26 -24.64
CA ARG A 397 7.92 49.78 -23.26
C ARG A 397 9.26 49.57 -22.53
N VAL A 398 10.20 48.82 -23.10
CA VAL A 398 11.48 48.45 -22.44
C VAL A 398 12.60 49.49 -22.63
N HIS A 399 12.36 50.58 -23.36
CA HIS A 399 13.38 51.61 -23.61
C HIS A 399 12.90 53.05 -23.34
N ARG A 400 12.40 53.31 -22.13
CA ARG A 400 12.45 54.68 -21.59
C ARG A 400 13.66 54.78 -20.65
N PRO A 401 14.78 55.40 -21.07
CA PRO A 401 15.88 55.67 -20.16
C PRO A 401 15.34 56.50 -18.99
N ARG A 402 15.50 56.00 -17.75
CA ARG A 402 15.22 56.76 -16.52
C ARG A 402 16.04 58.05 -16.59
N LYS A 403 15.40 59.19 -16.87
CA LYS A 403 16.00 60.51 -16.66
C LYS A 403 16.38 60.60 -15.19
N LYS A 404 17.69 60.56 -14.91
CA LYS A 404 18.25 60.89 -13.59
C LYS A 404 17.77 62.30 -13.24
N GLN A 405 16.90 62.41 -12.23
CA GLN A 405 16.59 63.70 -11.61
C GLN A 405 17.89 64.23 -10.99
N LYS A 406 18.38 65.36 -11.53
CA LYS A 406 19.41 66.15 -10.87
C LYS A 406 18.78 66.80 -9.64
N VAL A 407 19.23 66.39 -8.46
CA VAL A 407 18.99 67.10 -7.20
C VAL A 407 19.91 68.32 -7.21
N SER A 408 19.35 69.53 -7.24
CA SER A 408 20.12 70.75 -6.96
C SER A 408 20.24 70.94 -5.47
N LYS A 409 21.46 71.25 -5.02
CA LYS A 409 21.77 71.70 -3.67
C LYS A 409 21.26 73.13 -3.44
#